data_AF-A0A6N4QWD2-F1
#
_entry.id   AF-A0A6N4QWD2-F1
#
_cell.length_a   1.000
_cell.length_b   1.000
_cell.length_c   1.000
_cell.angle_alpha   90.00
_cell.angle_beta   90.00
_cell.angle_gamma   90.00
#
_symmetry.space_group_name_H-M   'P 1'
#
loop_
_entity.id
_entity.type
_entity.pdbx_description
1 polymer ?
#
loop_
_entity_poly.entity_id
_entity_poly.type
_entity_poly.pdbx_seq_one_letter_code
_entity_poly.pdbx_strand_id
1 'polypeptide(L)'
;MKPAVPNHSSVHNHGPVYSETRNASEEFSFHPTLISWLKEPLGLTGDEILKLTEIGCTDHSCPVIETCLEIFSNEQNSAPERMIRFGRAKHLISKMDLAFSLKKQGIIK
;
A
#
# COMPACT_ATOMS: atom_id res chain seq x y z
N MET A 1 20.59 31.93 -19.60
CA MET A 1 19.79 30.73 -19.93
C MET A 1 18.70 30.59 -18.89
N LYS A 2 17.42 30.61 -19.29
CA LYS A 2 16.32 30.25 -18.38
C LYS A 2 16.28 28.71 -18.27
N PRO A 3 16.11 28.11 -17.09
CA PRO A 3 15.88 26.68 -17.00
C PRO A 3 14.62 26.34 -17.80
N ALA A 4 14.72 25.35 -18.69
CA ALA A 4 13.54 24.75 -19.29
C ALA A 4 12.72 24.16 -18.15
N VAL A 5 11.51 24.68 -17.95
CA VAL A 5 10.51 24.04 -17.09
C VAL A 5 10.32 22.62 -17.65
N PRO A 6 10.50 21.55 -16.87
CA PRO A 6 10.24 20.21 -17.38
C PRO A 6 8.76 20.13 -17.73
N ASN A 7 8.45 20.18 -19.02
CA ASN A 7 7.10 20.11 -19.55
C ASN A 7 6.65 18.65 -19.65
N HIS A 8 6.92 17.83 -18.63
CA HIS A 8 6.37 16.49 -18.56
C HIS A 8 4.99 16.58 -17.91
N SER A 9 4.01 17.02 -18.70
CA SER A 9 2.64 16.57 -18.47
C SER A 9 2.66 15.04 -18.51
N SER A 10 2.30 14.39 -17.40
CA SER A 10 2.26 12.94 -17.22
C SER A 10 1.76 12.24 -18.50
N VAL A 11 2.67 11.62 -19.26
CA VAL A 11 2.35 10.95 -20.54
C VAL A 11 1.65 9.61 -20.32
N HIS A 12 1.58 9.16 -19.07
CA HIS A 12 1.03 7.86 -18.72
C HIS A 12 0.06 7.97 -17.56
N ASN A 13 -0.93 7.08 -17.57
CA ASN A 13 -1.93 6.97 -16.53
C ASN A 13 -1.34 6.21 -15.34
N HIS A 14 -1.32 6.85 -14.19
CA HIS A 14 -1.00 6.22 -12.91
C HIS A 14 -2.31 5.88 -12.23
N GLY A 15 -2.52 4.61 -11.93
CA GLY A 15 -3.76 4.14 -11.35
C GLY A 15 -3.65 2.74 -10.78
N PRO A 16 -4.74 2.20 -10.22
CA PRO A 16 -4.78 0.83 -9.72
C PRO A 16 -4.45 -0.16 -10.83
N VAL A 17 -3.34 -0.87 -10.69
CA VAL A 17 -2.94 -1.98 -11.59
C VAL A 17 -3.22 -3.34 -10.95
N TYR A 18 -3.46 -3.37 -9.64
CA TYR A 18 -3.83 -4.56 -8.89
C TYR A 18 -4.63 -4.17 -7.64
N SER A 19 -5.59 -5.02 -7.25
CA SER A 19 -6.29 -4.92 -5.97
C SER A 19 -6.64 -6.31 -5.45
N GLU A 20 -6.45 -6.55 -4.16
CA GLU A 20 -6.91 -7.76 -3.45
C GLU A 20 -7.47 -7.35 -2.09
N THR A 21 -8.59 -7.97 -1.69
CA THR A 21 -9.22 -7.76 -0.38
C THR A 21 -9.23 -9.08 0.39
N ARG A 22 -8.86 -9.03 1.67
CA ARG A 22 -8.78 -10.19 2.58
C ARG A 22 -9.19 -9.81 3.99
N ASN A 23 -9.53 -10.81 4.79
CA ASN A 23 -9.62 -10.63 6.24
C ASN A 23 -8.23 -10.61 6.87
N ALA A 24 -8.06 -9.91 8.00
CA ALA A 24 -6.82 -9.84 8.77
C ALA A 24 -6.40 -11.19 9.42
N SER A 25 -7.20 -12.24 9.24
CA SER A 25 -6.89 -13.62 9.60
C SER A 25 -6.14 -14.41 8.51
N GLU A 26 -6.16 -13.95 7.26
CA GLU A 26 -5.54 -14.63 6.12
C GLU A 26 -4.34 -13.85 5.60
N GLU A 27 -3.32 -14.51 5.04
CA GLU A 27 -2.20 -13.82 4.37
C GLU A 27 -2.48 -13.55 2.89
N PHE A 28 -1.78 -12.58 2.30
CA PHE A 28 -1.87 -12.34 0.86
C PHE A 28 -1.11 -13.40 0.07
N SER A 29 -1.68 -13.80 -1.06
CA SER A 29 -1.08 -14.82 -1.96
C SER A 29 0.34 -14.47 -2.45
N PHE A 30 0.63 -13.17 -2.61
CA PHE A 30 1.92 -12.66 -3.06
C PHE A 30 2.90 -12.35 -1.92
N HIS A 31 2.45 -12.37 -0.66
CA HIS A 31 3.29 -12.02 0.48
C HIS A 31 2.90 -12.84 1.73
N PRO A 32 3.68 -13.88 2.06
CA PRO A 32 3.26 -14.92 3.02
C PRO A 32 3.23 -14.46 4.48
N THR A 33 3.75 -13.27 4.80
CA THR A 33 3.88 -12.79 6.19
C THR A 33 3.50 -11.33 6.39
N LEU A 34 2.80 -10.70 5.42
CA LEU A 34 2.55 -9.26 5.47
C LEU A 34 1.60 -8.93 6.63
N ILE A 35 0.52 -9.68 6.75
CA ILE A 35 -0.52 -9.44 7.74
C ILE A 35 0.00 -9.80 9.13
N SER A 36 0.75 -10.90 9.24
CA SER A 36 1.46 -11.28 10.47
C SER A 36 2.37 -10.17 11.01
N TRP A 37 3.05 -9.41 10.14
CA TRP A 37 3.86 -8.26 10.57
C TRP A 37 3.03 -7.05 10.99
N LEU A 38 1.80 -6.93 10.49
CA LEU A 38 0.91 -5.81 10.77
C LEU A 38 -0.01 -6.04 11.96
N LYS A 39 -0.24 -7.29 12.37
CA LYS A 39 -1.13 -7.65 13.49
C LYS A 39 -0.83 -6.86 14.75
N GLU A 40 0.39 -6.98 15.27
CA GLU A 40 0.79 -6.29 16.49
C GLU A 40 0.81 -4.76 16.36
N PRO A 41 1.49 -4.14 15.38
CA PRO A 41 1.57 -2.68 15.30
C PRO A 41 0.23 -2.00 14.98
N LEU A 42 -0.72 -2.71 14.38
CA LEU A 42 -2.05 -2.17 14.11
C LEU A 42 -3.11 -2.58 15.14
N GLY A 43 -2.83 -3.60 15.95
CA GLY A 43 -3.80 -4.18 16.88
C GLY A 43 -4.90 -4.96 16.18
N LEU A 44 -4.59 -5.65 15.08
CA LEU A 44 -5.59 -6.41 14.32
C LEU A 44 -6.09 -7.63 15.11
N THR A 45 -7.39 -7.81 15.20
CA THR A 45 -8.03 -8.96 15.85
C THR A 45 -8.26 -10.12 14.89
N GLY A 46 -8.27 -9.85 13.58
CA GLY A 46 -8.51 -10.85 12.52
C GLY A 46 -9.86 -10.69 11.82
N ASP A 47 -10.75 -9.88 12.37
CA ASP A 47 -12.08 -9.57 11.82
C ASP A 47 -12.05 -8.36 10.87
N GLU A 48 -10.96 -7.59 10.89
CA GLU A 48 -10.78 -6.44 10.02
C GLU A 48 -10.57 -6.86 8.58
N ILE A 49 -10.96 -5.96 7.68
CA ILE A 49 -10.88 -6.15 6.24
C ILE A 49 -9.74 -5.30 5.71
N LEU A 50 -8.85 -5.95 5.01
CA LEU A 50 -7.62 -5.41 4.46
C LEU A 50 -7.75 -5.40 2.94
N LYS A 51 -7.79 -4.20 2.36
CA LYS A 51 -7.76 -4.00 0.92
C LYS A 51 -6.40 -3.45 0.52
N LEU A 52 -5.67 -4.23 -0.27
CA LEU A 52 -4.39 -3.83 -0.83
C LEU A 52 -4.57 -3.42 -2.28
N THR A 53 -4.11 -2.22 -2.62
CA THR A 53 -4.14 -1.68 -3.99
C THR A 53 -2.72 -1.32 -4.41
N GLU A 54 -2.25 -1.87 -5.53
CA GLU A 54 -1.00 -1.44 -6.16
C GLU A 54 -1.33 -0.37 -7.20
N ILE A 55 -0.79 0.82 -7.00
CA ILE A 55 -0.79 1.92 -7.94
C ILE A 55 0.48 1.82 -8.77
N GLY A 56 0.32 1.75 -10.07
CA GLY A 56 1.43 1.65 -11.00
C GLY A 56 1.12 2.36 -12.30
N CYS A 57 1.99 2.13 -13.26
CA CYS A 57 1.82 2.55 -14.64
C CYS A 57 1.73 1.31 -15.54
N THR A 58 1.00 1.42 -16.65
CA THR A 58 1.06 0.40 -17.71
C THR A 58 2.36 0.47 -18.52
N ASP A 59 3.11 1.57 -18.42
CA ASP A 59 4.45 1.68 -18.96
C ASP A 59 5.49 1.08 -18.00
N HIS A 60 6.15 0.01 -18.42
CA HIS A 60 7.17 -0.70 -17.65
C HIS A 60 8.41 0.13 -17.34
N SER A 61 8.65 1.22 -18.06
CA SER A 61 9.76 2.16 -17.82
C SER A 61 9.43 3.22 -16.76
N CYS A 62 8.16 3.34 -16.36
CA CYS A 62 7.74 4.29 -15.35
C CYS A 62 8.13 3.78 -13.94
N PRO A 63 8.95 4.53 -13.17
CA PRO A 63 9.39 4.11 -11.85
C PRO A 63 8.31 4.26 -10.78
N VAL A 64 7.13 4.80 -11.14
CA VAL A 64 6.02 5.03 -10.19
C VAL A 64 5.41 3.70 -9.83
N ILE A 65 5.71 3.25 -8.62
CA ILE A 65 5.01 2.13 -7.99
C ILE A 65 4.76 2.44 -6.52
N GLU A 66 3.51 2.34 -6.11
CA GLU A 66 3.07 2.51 -4.75
C GLU A 66 2.09 1.41 -4.40
N THR A 67 2.21 0.84 -3.21
CA THR A 67 1.20 -0.07 -2.67
C THR A 67 0.49 0.63 -1.50
N CYS A 68 -0.83 0.63 -1.53
CA CYS A 68 -1.69 1.15 -0.48
C CYS A 68 -2.40 -0.01 0.20
N LEU A 69 -2.33 -0.06 1.53
CA LEU A 69 -3.10 -0.99 2.34
C LEU A 69 -4.13 -0.22 3.14
N GLU A 70 -5.39 -0.46 2.86
CA GLU A 70 -6.55 0.15 3.50
C GLU A 70 -7.14 -0.86 4.51
N ILE A 71 -7.37 -0.41 5.75
CA ILE A 71 -7.92 -1.23 6.83
C ILE A 71 -9.32 -0.71 7.19
N PHE A 72 -10.29 -1.62 7.18
CA PHE A 72 -11.69 -1.36 7.54
C PHE A 72 -12.07 -2.26 8.71
N SER A 73 -12.76 -1.72 9.72
CA SER A 73 -13.28 -2.56 10.81
C SER A 73 -14.45 -3.47 10.41
N ASN A 74 -15.15 -3.17 9.30
CA ASN A 74 -16.24 -3.99 8.74
C ASN A 74 -16.46 -3.62 7.25
N GLU A 75 -17.07 -4.53 6.47
CA GLU A 75 -17.45 -4.36 5.04
C GLU A 75 -18.37 -3.16 4.79
N GLN A 76 -19.15 -2.77 5.80
CA GLN A 76 -20.15 -1.71 5.68
C GLN A 76 -19.55 -0.30 5.79
N ASN A 77 -18.27 -0.18 6.15
CA ASN A 77 -17.61 1.11 6.27
C ASN A 77 -17.35 1.72 4.89
N SER A 78 -17.80 2.96 4.70
CA SER A 78 -17.58 3.70 3.46
C SER A 78 -16.16 4.27 3.32
N ALA A 79 -15.37 4.27 4.40
CA ALA A 79 -14.00 4.77 4.42
C ALA A 79 -13.10 3.89 5.32
N PRO A 80 -11.82 3.75 4.98
CA PRO A 80 -10.87 3.01 5.81
C PRO A 80 -10.56 3.77 7.10
N GLU A 81 -10.42 3.04 8.20
CA GLU A 81 -9.99 3.62 9.49
C GLU A 81 -8.50 3.98 9.47
N ARG A 82 -7.71 3.20 8.74
CA ARG A 82 -6.29 3.44 8.54
C ARG A 82 -5.89 3.10 7.12
N MET A 83 -4.91 3.86 6.62
CA MET A 83 -4.28 3.61 5.33
C MET A 83 -2.76 3.62 5.53
N ILE A 84 -2.09 2.61 4.99
CA ILE A 84 -0.63 2.50 5.01
C ILE A 84 -0.13 2.53 3.58
N ARG A 85 0.76 3.46 3.27
CA ARG A 85 1.38 3.58 1.95
C ARG A 85 2.81 3.06 1.95
N PHE A 86 3.16 2.28 0.94
CA PHE A 86 4.48 1.74 0.68
C PHE A 86 4.96 2.24 -0.69
N GLY A 87 6.13 2.87 -0.75
CA GLY A 87 6.74 3.30 -2.02
C GLY A 87 7.38 2.15 -2.80
N ARG A 88 6.77 0.97 -2.79
CA ARG A 88 7.26 -0.26 -3.44
C ARG A 88 6.11 -1.09 -3.99
N ALA A 89 6.45 -1.98 -4.92
CA ALA A 89 5.56 -3.03 -5.42
C ALA A 89 5.16 -4.00 -4.30
N LYS A 90 3.95 -4.56 -4.39
CA LYS A 90 3.35 -5.43 -3.36
C LYS A 90 4.21 -6.65 -2.99
N HIS A 91 4.89 -7.22 -3.97
CA HIS A 91 5.74 -8.41 -3.81
C HIS A 91 7.16 -8.08 -3.34
N LEU A 92 7.52 -6.80 -3.28
CA LEU A 92 8.84 -6.31 -2.84
C LEU A 92 8.80 -5.63 -1.48
N ILE A 93 7.64 -5.58 -0.82
CA ILE A 93 7.52 -5.01 0.52
C ILE A 93 8.34 -5.87 1.48
N SER A 94 9.37 -5.30 2.10
CA SER A 94 10.12 -5.96 3.16
C SER A 94 9.62 -5.55 4.54
N LYS A 95 10.02 -6.29 5.58
CA LYS A 95 9.77 -5.92 6.97
C LYS A 95 10.35 -4.53 7.31
N MET A 96 11.46 -4.14 6.68
CA MET A 96 12.06 -2.82 6.86
C MET A 96 11.22 -1.73 6.20
N ASP A 97 10.72 -1.95 4.98
CA ASP A 97 9.82 -1.00 4.31
C ASP A 97 8.56 -0.77 5.16
N LEU A 98 8.03 -1.84 5.76
CA LEU A 98 6.91 -1.77 6.69
C LEU A 98 7.22 -0.96 7.94
N ALA A 99 8.31 -1.26 8.64
CA ALA A 99 8.70 -0.48 9.82
C ALA A 99 8.88 1.01 9.48
N PHE A 100 9.54 1.30 8.36
CA PHE A 100 9.74 2.68 7.89
C PHE A 100 8.42 3.37 7.55
N SER A 101 7.54 2.71 6.80
CA SER A 101 6.22 3.24 6.43
C SER A 101 5.35 3.51 7.64
N LEU A 102 5.30 2.59 8.61
CA LEU A 102 4.53 2.76 9.85
C LEU A 102 5.07 3.93 10.69
N LYS A 103 6.40 4.03 10.83
CA LYS A 103 7.04 5.13 11.57
C LYS A 103 6.81 6.48 10.90
N LYS A 104 6.99 6.56 9.57
CA LYS A 104 6.76 7.78 8.79
C LYS A 104 5.32 8.27 8.91
N GLN A 105 4.37 7.35 9.03
CA GLN A 105 2.94 7.65 9.17
C GLN A 105 2.49 7.81 10.64
N GLY A 106 3.42 7.77 11.60
CA GLY A 106 3.13 8.00 13.02
C GLY A 106 2.35 6.89 13.70
N ILE A 107 2.26 5.71 13.08
CA ILE A 107 1.56 4.53 13.64
C ILE A 107 2.38 3.90 14.76
N ILE A 108 3.70 3.83 14.56
CA ILE A 108 4.67 3.36 15.56
C ILE A 108 5.71 4.46 15.82
N LYS A 109 6.34 4.44 17.01
CA LYS A 109 7.35 5.42 17.44
C LYS A 109 8.77 5.00 17.03
#